data_AF-K9QUP8-F1
#
_entry.id   AF-K9QUP8-F1
#
_cell.length_a   1.000
_cell.length_b   1.000
_cell.length_c   1.000
_cell.angle_alpha   90.00
_cell.angle_beta   90.00
_cell.angle_gamma   90.00
#
_symmetry.space_group_name_H-M   'P 1'
#
loop_
_entity.id
_entity.type
_entity.pdbx_description
1 polymer ?
#
loop_
_entity_poly.entity_id
_entity_poly.type
_entity_poly.pdbx_seq_one_letter_code
_entity_poly.pdbx_strand_id
1 'polypeptide(L)'
;MRKFNVVSALMLTYTYFVISSNPAQAQTRVEIAESYAYLVNAGKAIRGESIVDPQESINWANSHTTRDVKDAMLQEIQNAQDYFFSASSDNACQAYAYLKNTRFRLFEGRSEEHYSLINKCLNMDEPTYKQEIGKDLSDLFGSLR
;
A
#
# COMPACT_ATOMS: atom_id res chain seq x y z
N MET A 1 -12.42 -21.58 5.44
CA MET A 1 -11.14 -21.56 4.71
C MET A 1 -11.05 -20.31 3.81
N ARG A 2 -10.91 -19.10 4.38
CA ARG A 2 -10.83 -17.82 3.62
C ARG A 2 -9.52 -17.03 3.82
N LYS A 3 -8.66 -17.46 4.74
CA LYS A 3 -7.56 -16.64 5.31
C LYS A 3 -6.28 -16.57 4.44
N PHE A 4 -5.93 -17.65 3.74
CA PHE A 4 -4.69 -17.74 2.93
C PHE A 4 -4.73 -16.95 1.61
N ASN A 5 -5.93 -16.54 1.16
CA ASN A 5 -6.11 -15.96 -0.17
C ASN A 5 -5.91 -14.43 -0.20
N VAL A 6 -6.20 -13.73 0.90
CA VAL A 6 -6.08 -12.26 0.99
C VAL A 6 -4.61 -11.83 1.01
N VAL A 7 -3.79 -12.51 1.80
CA VAL A 7 -2.36 -12.21 1.90
C VAL A 7 -1.63 -12.45 0.57
N SER A 8 -1.92 -13.57 -0.09
CA SER A 8 -1.35 -13.93 -1.40
C SER A 8 -1.78 -12.97 -2.51
N ALA A 9 -3.00 -12.41 -2.41
CA ALA A 9 -3.60 -11.52 -3.40
C ALA A 9 -3.07 -10.09 -3.33
N LEU A 10 -2.90 -9.52 -2.12
CA LEU A 10 -2.22 -8.23 -1.94
C LEU A 10 -0.85 -8.29 -2.62
N MET A 11 -0.24 -9.48 -2.57
CA MET A 11 1.16 -9.67 -2.89
C MET A 11 1.52 -10.02 -4.31
N LEU A 12 0.71 -10.83 -4.97
CA LEU A 12 0.80 -10.95 -6.42
C LEU A 12 0.70 -9.56 -7.06
N THR A 13 -0.23 -8.73 -6.58
CA THR A 13 -0.41 -7.42 -7.17
C THR A 13 0.76 -6.47 -6.91
N TYR A 14 1.26 -6.36 -5.68
CA TYR A 14 2.43 -5.53 -5.37
C TYR A 14 3.68 -5.96 -6.16
N THR A 15 3.92 -7.26 -6.28
CA THR A 15 5.13 -7.78 -6.95
C THR A 15 5.05 -7.61 -8.47
N TYR A 16 3.91 -7.89 -9.09
CA TYR A 16 3.72 -7.70 -10.53
C TYR A 16 3.64 -6.22 -10.93
N PHE A 17 3.10 -5.36 -10.06
CA PHE A 17 2.93 -3.93 -10.36
C PHE A 17 4.26 -3.18 -10.41
N VAL A 18 5.18 -3.47 -9.48
CA VAL A 18 6.54 -2.89 -9.45
C VAL A 18 7.37 -3.27 -10.70
N ILE A 19 7.02 -4.39 -11.36
CA ILE A 19 7.76 -4.93 -12.51
C ILE A 19 7.17 -4.49 -13.87
N SER A 20 5.88 -4.15 -13.95
CA SER A 20 5.22 -3.83 -15.23
C SER A 20 5.33 -2.35 -15.60
N SER A 21 5.89 -2.09 -16.77
CA SER A 21 6.38 -0.80 -17.28
C SER A 21 5.33 0.03 -18.01
N ASN A 22 4.15 0.26 -17.40
CA ASN A 22 3.27 1.33 -17.89
C ASN A 22 3.77 2.68 -17.34
N PRO A 23 3.96 3.71 -18.19
CA PRO A 23 4.34 5.03 -17.71
C PRO A 23 3.24 5.53 -16.78
N ALA A 24 3.63 5.83 -15.55
CA ALA A 24 2.75 6.41 -14.55
C ALA A 24 2.15 7.72 -15.07
N GLN A 25 0.95 8.05 -14.62
CA GLN A 25 0.56 9.46 -14.55
C GLN A 25 1.59 10.18 -13.68
N ALA A 26 2.10 11.34 -14.13
CA ALA A 26 3.12 12.07 -13.39
C ALA A 26 2.59 12.43 -11.99
N GLN A 27 3.17 11.83 -10.96
CA GLN A 27 2.75 12.07 -9.58
C GLN A 27 3.31 13.40 -9.08
N THR A 28 2.48 14.15 -8.37
CA THR A 28 2.94 15.36 -7.67
C THR A 28 3.86 14.98 -6.50
N ARG A 29 4.65 15.95 -6.04
CA ARG A 29 5.52 15.74 -4.89
C ARG A 29 4.75 15.35 -3.61
N VAL A 30 3.56 15.92 -3.45
CA VAL A 30 2.65 15.60 -2.34
C VAL A 30 2.17 14.16 -2.44
N GLU A 31 1.72 13.73 -3.62
CA GLU A 31 1.31 12.34 -3.87
C GLU A 31 2.44 11.35 -3.54
N ILE A 32 3.68 11.64 -3.92
CA ILE A 32 4.82 10.77 -3.62
C ILE A 32 5.07 10.66 -2.11
N ALA A 33 5.09 11.79 -1.39
CA ALA A 33 5.35 11.80 0.05
C ALA A 33 4.24 11.10 0.84
N GLU A 34 2.99 11.32 0.46
CA GLU A 34 1.84 10.69 1.07
C GLU A 34 1.78 9.18 0.79
N SER A 35 2.00 8.78 -0.47
CA SER A 35 2.09 7.37 -0.86
C SER A 35 3.21 6.64 -0.11
N TYR A 36 4.36 7.28 0.10
CA TYR A 36 5.44 6.70 0.92
C TYR A 36 5.02 6.47 2.37
N ALA A 37 4.43 7.47 3.02
CA ALA A 37 4.05 7.37 4.43
C ALA A 37 3.07 6.23 4.70
N TYR A 38 2.14 6.01 3.79
CA TYR A 38 1.20 4.91 3.91
C TYR A 38 1.75 3.56 3.49
N LEU A 39 2.68 3.53 2.54
CA LEU A 39 3.42 2.31 2.23
C LEU A 39 4.20 1.81 3.45
N VAL A 40 4.84 2.72 4.20
CA VAL A 40 5.51 2.39 5.47
C VAL A 40 4.52 1.78 6.47
N ASN A 41 3.35 2.39 6.66
CA ASN A 41 2.35 1.87 7.59
C ASN A 41 1.71 0.56 7.11
N ALA A 42 1.51 0.39 5.80
CA ALA A 42 1.05 -0.88 5.23
C ALA A 42 2.10 -1.99 5.43
N GLY A 43 3.38 -1.69 5.20
CA GLY A 43 4.48 -2.63 5.46
C GLY A 43 4.58 -3.01 6.94
N LYS A 44 4.50 -2.03 7.84
CA LYS A 44 4.47 -2.28 9.29
C LYS A 44 3.28 -3.13 9.72
N ALA A 45 2.08 -2.84 9.20
CA ALA A 45 0.89 -3.64 9.47
C ALA A 45 1.09 -5.10 9.05
N ILE A 46 1.63 -5.34 7.84
CA ILE A 46 1.95 -6.70 7.35
C ILE A 46 2.88 -7.42 8.33
N ARG A 47 3.93 -6.73 8.79
CA ARG A 47 4.92 -7.27 9.74
C ARG A 47 4.40 -7.43 11.17
N GLY A 48 3.19 -6.93 11.49
CA GLY A 48 2.66 -6.93 12.85
C GLY A 48 3.38 -5.94 13.77
N GLU A 49 4.01 -4.92 13.20
CA GLU A 49 4.69 -3.85 13.93
C GLU A 49 3.72 -2.72 14.29
N SER A 50 4.12 -1.90 15.27
CA SER A 50 3.41 -0.67 15.59
C SER A 50 3.47 0.31 14.43
N ILE A 51 2.30 0.85 14.08
CA ILE A 51 2.11 1.90 13.08
C ILE A 51 2.72 3.21 13.57
N VAL A 52 3.28 3.99 12.66
CA VAL A 52 3.86 5.32 12.96
C VAL A 52 2.92 6.44 12.50
N ASP A 53 3.06 7.62 13.10
CA ASP A 53 2.38 8.82 12.63
C ASP A 53 2.76 9.09 11.16
N PRO A 54 1.81 9.12 10.21
CA PRO A 54 2.10 9.40 8.81
C PRO A 54 2.87 10.72 8.61
N GLN A 55 2.71 11.71 9.50
CA GLN A 55 3.39 12.99 9.37
C GLN A 55 4.91 12.86 9.47
N GLU A 56 5.42 11.91 10.25
CA GLU A 56 6.87 11.64 10.36
C GLU A 56 7.45 11.18 9.01
N SER A 57 6.80 10.20 8.39
CA SER A 57 7.19 9.68 7.08
C SER A 57 6.99 10.70 5.96
N ILE A 58 5.96 11.55 6.03
CA ILE A 58 5.74 12.66 5.08
C ILE A 58 6.88 13.68 5.20
N ASN A 59 7.27 14.05 6.41
CA ASN A 59 8.36 14.99 6.65
C ASN A 59 9.68 14.45 6.11
N TRP A 60 9.98 13.17 6.38
CA TRP A 60 11.14 12.49 5.80
C TRP A 60 11.08 12.51 4.27
N ALA A 61 9.95 12.14 3.66
CA ALA A 61 9.85 12.09 2.21
C ALA A 61 10.06 13.47 1.59
N ASN A 62 9.50 14.51 2.21
CA ASN A 62 9.64 15.90 1.74
C ASN A 62 11.08 16.42 1.81
N SER A 63 11.92 15.89 2.70
CA SER A 63 13.33 16.29 2.82
C SER A 63 14.30 15.54 1.89
N HIS A 64 13.84 14.55 1.11
CA HIS A 64 14.69 13.71 0.23
C HIS A 64 14.39 13.91 -1.26
N THR A 65 15.26 13.50 -2.18
CA THR A 65 14.91 13.65 -3.62
C THR A 65 13.75 12.72 -4.00
N THR A 66 13.06 12.97 -5.11
CA THR A 66 11.99 12.05 -5.58
C THR A 66 12.53 10.64 -5.84
N ARG A 67 13.74 10.53 -6.39
CA ARG A 67 14.43 9.25 -6.54
C ARG A 67 14.69 8.61 -5.17
N ASP A 68 15.21 9.41 -4.24
CA ASP A 68 15.32 9.18 -2.79
C ASP A 68 14.17 8.33 -2.21
N VAL A 69 12.99 8.92 -2.37
CA VAL A 69 11.74 8.39 -1.83
C VAL A 69 11.29 7.16 -2.61
N LYS A 70 11.38 7.16 -3.95
CA LYS A 70 11.02 5.99 -4.76
C LYS A 70 11.88 4.77 -4.44
N ASP A 71 13.18 4.94 -4.23
CA ASP A 71 14.08 3.87 -3.83
C ASP A 71 13.71 3.33 -2.44
N ALA A 72 13.35 4.21 -1.49
CA ALA A 72 12.86 3.79 -0.19
C ALA A 72 11.49 3.08 -0.26
N MET A 73 10.60 3.48 -1.17
CA MET A 73 9.34 2.78 -1.42
C MET A 73 9.61 1.37 -1.97
N LEU A 74 10.52 1.23 -2.92
CA LEU A 74 10.94 -0.08 -3.44
C LEU A 74 11.51 -0.95 -2.32
N GLN A 75 12.37 -0.39 -1.47
CA GLN A 75 12.94 -1.11 -0.33
C GLN A 75 11.87 -1.53 0.68
N GLU A 76 10.89 -0.68 0.98
CA GLU A 76 9.81 -1.01 1.90
C GLU A 76 8.93 -2.14 1.35
N ILE A 77 8.65 -2.11 0.05
CA ILE A 77 7.95 -3.20 -0.64
C ILE A 77 8.75 -4.49 -0.47
N GLN A 78 10.05 -4.48 -0.77
CA GLN A 78 10.95 -5.63 -0.62
C GLN A 78 10.98 -6.17 0.82
N ASN A 79 11.11 -5.29 1.80
CA ASN A 79 11.16 -5.67 3.22
C ASN A 79 9.84 -6.27 3.70
N ALA A 80 8.71 -5.75 3.22
CA ALA A 80 7.42 -6.35 3.51
C ALA A 80 7.36 -7.78 2.95
N GLN A 81 8.14 -8.11 1.90
CA GLN A 81 8.06 -9.41 1.22
C GLN A 81 8.40 -10.64 2.01
N ASP A 82 9.31 -10.49 2.94
CA ASP A 82 9.72 -11.61 3.76
C ASP A 82 8.65 -12.02 4.77
N TYR A 83 7.66 -11.15 5.04
CA TYR A 83 6.64 -11.37 6.08
C TYR A 83 5.31 -11.87 5.55
N PHE A 84 5.17 -12.03 4.23
CA PHE A 84 3.89 -12.37 3.61
C PHE A 84 3.38 -13.74 3.99
N PHE A 85 4.20 -14.77 3.94
CA PHE A 85 3.73 -16.12 4.25
C PHE A 85 3.33 -16.28 5.73
N SER A 86 3.76 -15.35 6.59
CA SER A 86 3.44 -15.32 8.02
C SER A 86 2.37 -14.29 8.42
N ALA A 87 1.95 -13.39 7.53
CA ALA A 87 1.03 -12.31 7.89
C ALA A 87 -0.38 -12.85 8.20
N SER A 88 -1.00 -12.31 9.24
CA SER A 88 -2.39 -12.62 9.57
C SER A 88 -3.35 -11.96 8.57
N SER A 89 -4.57 -12.49 8.43
CA SER A 89 -5.60 -11.84 7.61
C SER A 89 -5.98 -10.45 8.13
N ASP A 90 -5.88 -10.23 9.45
CA ASP A 90 -6.12 -8.91 10.04
C ASP A 90 -5.05 -7.93 9.58
N ASN A 91 -3.77 -8.30 9.71
CA ASN A 91 -2.62 -7.51 9.26
C ASN A 91 -2.72 -7.13 7.77
N ALA A 92 -3.08 -8.09 6.91
CA ALA A 92 -3.27 -7.83 5.48
C ALA A 92 -4.44 -6.88 5.20
N CYS A 93 -5.53 -6.97 5.97
CA CYS A 93 -6.66 -6.06 5.84
C CYS A 93 -6.37 -4.66 6.41
N GLN A 94 -5.53 -4.54 7.43
CA GLN A 94 -5.00 -3.25 7.90
C GLN A 94 -4.14 -2.58 6.81
N ALA A 95 -3.24 -3.35 6.18
CA ALA A 95 -2.44 -2.87 5.07
C ALA A 95 -3.29 -2.43 3.87
N TYR A 96 -4.32 -3.21 3.52
CA TYR A 96 -5.32 -2.81 2.53
C TYR A 96 -6.00 -1.48 2.90
N ALA A 97 -6.43 -1.31 4.15
CA ALA A 97 -7.12 -0.11 4.58
C ALA A 97 -6.24 1.16 4.48
N TYR A 98 -4.94 1.04 4.75
CA TYR A 98 -3.99 2.14 4.52
C TYR A 98 -3.92 2.52 3.04
N LEU A 99 -3.75 1.54 2.16
CA LEU A 99 -3.64 1.79 0.73
C LEU A 99 -4.90 2.39 0.16
N LYS A 100 -6.05 1.85 0.54
CA LYS A 100 -7.34 2.33 0.05
C LYS A 100 -7.59 3.78 0.44
N ASN A 101 -7.36 4.13 1.70
CA ASN A 101 -7.50 5.50 2.17
C ASN A 101 -6.53 6.47 1.50
N THR A 102 -5.30 6.02 1.22
CA THR A 102 -4.34 6.84 0.46
C THR A 102 -4.87 7.17 -0.92
N ARG A 103 -5.37 6.14 -1.63
CA ARG A 103 -5.94 6.31 -2.97
C ARG A 103 -7.14 7.24 -2.95
N PHE A 104 -8.04 7.06 -1.98
CA PHE A 104 -9.19 7.96 -1.80
C PHE A 104 -8.77 9.40 -1.56
N ARG A 105 -7.76 9.63 -0.73
CA ARG A 105 -7.31 10.98 -0.42
C ARG A 105 -6.69 11.65 -1.65
N LEU A 106 -5.78 10.96 -2.32
CA LEU A 106 -5.02 11.52 -3.43
C LEU A 106 -5.85 11.70 -4.72
N PHE A 107 -6.74 10.74 -5.02
CA PHE A 107 -7.43 10.70 -6.32
C PHE A 107 -8.93 10.98 -6.25
N GLU A 108 -9.52 10.99 -5.05
CA GLU A 108 -10.95 11.28 -4.85
C GLU A 108 -11.20 12.43 -3.86
N GLY A 109 -10.17 12.97 -3.20
CA GLY A 109 -10.32 14.03 -2.21
C GLY A 109 -11.17 13.64 -1.00
N ARG A 110 -11.24 12.34 -0.67
CA ARG A 110 -12.03 11.81 0.46
C ARG A 110 -11.26 10.78 1.27
N SER A 111 -11.84 10.36 2.40
CA SER A 111 -11.34 9.24 3.20
C SER A 111 -12.51 8.44 3.75
N GLU A 112 -12.26 7.18 4.13
CA GLU A 112 -13.20 6.33 4.84
C GLU A 112 -12.62 5.93 6.21
N GLU A 113 -13.49 5.57 7.14
CA GLU A 113 -13.07 5.05 8.43
C GLU A 113 -12.21 3.79 8.27
N HIS A 114 -11.04 3.79 8.88
CA HIS A 114 -10.05 2.72 8.70
C HIS A 114 -10.63 1.34 9.09
N TYR A 115 -11.39 1.28 10.17
CA TYR A 115 -12.05 0.05 10.62
C TYR A 115 -13.13 -0.44 9.64
N SER A 116 -13.82 0.47 8.95
CA SER A 116 -14.80 0.11 7.91
C SER A 116 -14.11 -0.60 6.74
N LEU A 117 -12.95 -0.09 6.32
CA LEU A 117 -12.16 -0.67 5.24
C LEU A 117 -11.60 -2.05 5.61
N ILE A 118 -11.15 -2.25 6.85
CA ILE A 118 -10.73 -3.57 7.36
C ILE A 118 -11.90 -4.55 7.27
N ASN A 119 -13.08 -4.17 7.77
CA ASN A 119 -14.26 -5.03 7.72
C ASN A 119 -14.69 -5.33 6.28
N LYS A 120 -14.60 -4.35 5.37
CA LYS A 120 -14.86 -4.56 3.95
C LYS A 120 -13.90 -5.60 3.38
N CYS A 121 -12.60 -5.49 3.67
CA CYS A 121 -11.58 -6.46 3.24
C CYS A 121 -11.85 -7.87 3.77
N LEU A 122 -12.16 -8.02 5.07
CA LEU A 122 -12.42 -9.31 5.69
C LEU A 122 -13.64 -10.04 5.10
N ASN A 123 -14.59 -9.29 4.53
CA ASN A 123 -15.81 -9.82 3.91
C ASN A 123 -15.75 -9.91 2.38
N MET A 124 -14.67 -9.42 1.77
CA MET A 124 -14.48 -9.43 0.32
C MET A 124 -14.09 -10.83 -0.17
N ASP A 125 -14.58 -11.23 -1.35
CA ASP A 125 -14.04 -12.42 -2.01
C ASP A 125 -12.67 -12.13 -2.65
N GLU A 126 -11.88 -13.18 -2.86
CA GLU A 126 -10.52 -13.06 -3.38
C GLU A 126 -10.44 -12.41 -4.78
N PRO A 127 -11.31 -12.76 -5.75
CA PRO A 127 -11.30 -12.08 -7.05
C PRO A 127 -11.50 -10.57 -6.94
N THR A 128 -12.49 -10.13 -6.17
CA THR A 128 -12.76 -8.70 -5.96
C THR A 128 -11.59 -8.03 -5.26
N TYR A 129 -11.02 -8.69 -4.25
CA TYR A 129 -9.88 -8.17 -3.50
C TYR A 129 -8.64 -7.97 -4.37
N LYS A 130 -8.29 -8.96 -5.21
CA LYS A 130 -7.20 -8.84 -6.18
C LYS A 130 -7.40 -7.68 -7.13
N GLN A 131 -8.64 -7.51 -7.62
CA GLN A 131 -8.98 -6.44 -8.55
C GLN A 131 -8.88 -5.05 -7.90
N GLU A 132 -9.45 -4.87 -6.69
CA GLU A 132 -9.42 -3.58 -5.99
C GLU A 132 -7.98 -3.16 -5.69
N ILE A 133 -7.16 -4.06 -5.15
CA ILE A 133 -5.75 -3.77 -4.88
C ILE A 133 -4.96 -3.55 -6.17
N GLY A 134 -5.25 -4.31 -7.23
CA GLY A 134 -4.75 -4.07 -8.60
C GLY A 134 -4.80 -2.61 -8.98
N LYS A 135 -5.99 -2.05 -8.83
CA LYS A 135 -6.26 -0.66 -9.16
C LYS A 135 -5.56 0.30 -8.19
N ASP A 136 -5.66 0.07 -6.89
CA ASP A 136 -5.14 1.02 -5.91
C ASP A 136 -3.61 1.12 -5.97
N LEU A 137 -2.91 0.01 -6.14
CA LEU A 137 -1.46 0.01 -6.38
C LEU A 137 -1.11 0.68 -7.69
N SER A 138 -1.96 0.52 -8.70
CA SER A 138 -1.76 1.18 -9.98
C SER A 138 -1.82 2.68 -9.90
N ASP A 139 -2.80 3.19 -9.16
CA ASP A 139 -2.97 4.63 -8.96
C ASP A 139 -1.83 5.18 -8.07
N LEU A 140 -1.48 4.46 -7.00
CA LEU A 140 -0.54 4.94 -5.97
C LEU A 140 0.94 4.85 -6.34
N PHE A 141 1.33 3.87 -7.14
CA PHE A 141 2.75 3.54 -7.33
C PHE A 141 3.15 3.45 -8.79
N GLY A 142 2.31 3.95 -9.73
CA GLY A 142 2.63 4.00 -11.15
C GLY A 142 4.12 4.27 -11.40
N SER A 143 4.78 3.37 -12.13
CA SER A 143 6.24 3.17 -12.24
C SER A 143 7.11 3.77 -11.11
N LEU A 144 7.51 2.92 -10.17
CA LEU A 144 8.54 3.24 -9.17
C LEU A 144 9.98 3.28 -9.73
N ARG A 145 10.15 3.10 -11.05
CA ARG A 145 11.41 3.33 -11.78
C ARG A 145 11.57 4.79 -12.22
#